data_AF-A0A0P7GXS6-F1
#
_entry.id   AF-A0A0P7GXS6-F1
#
_cell.length_a   1.000
_cell.length_b   1.000
_cell.length_c   1.000
_cell.angle_alpha   90.00
_cell.angle_beta   90.00
_cell.angle_gamma   90.00
#
_symmetry.space_group_name_H-M   'P 1'
#
loop_
_entity.id
_entity.type
_entity.pdbx_description
1 polymer ?
#
loop_
_entity_poly.entity_id
_entity_poly.type
_entity_poly.pdbx_seq_one_letter_code
_entity_poly.pdbx_strand_id
1 'polypeptide(L)'
;MADEGGTWASIKENWRVALLVVIVLASVFALFSPTLAPSTNTPGSTSNGTAANTGMTNLQYGLELSGGTRIQAPLVGVHATGVDVPNGTERQTIRQEVAAGLENASAQDIAVRYPGEYGDTVQRTTVVEVRTANVTAAQLDAALNEAGYEADDTQDRVSEITQRTAVTVLRQKVNEAGLSGGTVRVVGGDVIVVEVPNANQTAVRELIESRGRC
;
A
#
# COMPACT_ATOMS: atom_id res chain seq x y z
N MET A 1 -5.84 36.06 -68.40
CA MET A 1 -4.73 35.19 -67.96
C MET A 1 -4.89 35.07 -66.45
N ALA A 2 -5.61 34.06 -66.00
CA ALA A 2 -5.90 33.82 -64.59
C ALA A 2 -5.53 32.37 -64.30
N ASP A 3 -4.53 32.21 -63.43
CA ASP A 3 -3.95 30.94 -63.05
C ASP A 3 -4.89 30.16 -62.12
N GLU A 4 -5.69 29.25 -62.68
CA GLU A 4 -6.51 28.29 -61.91
C GLU A 4 -5.75 26.97 -61.61
N GLY A 5 -4.42 26.95 -61.75
CA GLY A 5 -3.59 25.76 -61.53
C GLY A 5 -2.83 25.68 -60.20
N GLY A 6 -2.77 26.77 -59.41
CA GLY A 6 -1.80 26.91 -58.30
C GLY A 6 -2.17 26.23 -56.98
N THR A 7 -3.46 26.12 -56.66
CA THR A 7 -3.92 25.60 -55.36
C THR A 7 -3.80 24.08 -55.25
N TRP A 8 -4.19 23.36 -56.31
CA TRP A 8 -4.14 21.89 -56.32
C TRP A 8 -2.72 21.31 -56.34
N ALA A 9 -1.77 21.99 -56.99
CA ALA A 9 -0.35 21.60 -56.97
C ALA A 9 0.27 21.80 -55.57
N SER A 10 0.00 22.95 -54.94
CA SER A 10 0.51 23.29 -53.60
C SER A 10 -0.06 22.37 -52.49
N ILE A 11 -1.30 21.91 -52.64
CA ILE A 11 -1.96 20.94 -51.74
C ILE A 11 -1.30 19.56 -51.84
N LYS A 12 -0.94 19.11 -53.04
CA LYS A 12 -0.23 17.83 -53.24
C LYS A 12 1.20 17.88 -52.73
N GLU A 13 1.87 19.01 -52.93
CA GLU A 13 3.27 19.20 -52.51
C GLU A 13 3.41 19.27 -50.98
N ASN A 14 2.43 19.87 -50.29
CA ASN A 14 2.38 19.95 -48.84
C ASN A 14 1.31 19.05 -48.22
N TRP A 15 1.20 17.80 -48.72
CA TRP A 15 0.14 16.87 -48.32
C TRP A 15 0.05 16.64 -46.80
N ARG A 16 1.19 16.71 -46.08
CA ARG A 16 1.25 16.60 -44.61
C ARG A 16 0.54 17.76 -43.91
N VAL A 17 0.68 18.98 -44.43
CA VAL A 17 0.03 20.19 -43.89
C VAL A 17 -1.46 20.13 -44.19
N ALA A 18 -1.85 19.71 -45.39
CA ALA A 18 -3.25 19.49 -45.73
C ALA A 18 -3.92 18.46 -44.79
N LEU A 19 -3.23 17.35 -44.48
CA LEU A 19 -3.71 16.34 -43.54
C LEU A 19 -3.87 16.90 -42.12
N LEU A 20 -2.90 17.68 -41.64
CA LEU A 20 -2.99 18.35 -40.33
C LEU A 20 -4.17 19.32 -40.26
N VAL A 21 -4.38 20.13 -41.29
CA VAL A 21 -5.52 21.08 -41.34
C VAL A 21 -6.86 20.34 -41.32
N VAL A 22 -6.98 19.23 -42.05
CA VAL A 22 -8.20 18.40 -42.03
C VAL A 22 -8.46 17.81 -40.64
N ILE A 23 -7.43 17.28 -39.97
CA ILE A 23 -7.58 16.76 -38.59
C ILE A 23 -7.99 17.86 -37.63
N VAL A 24 -7.35 19.03 -37.71
CA VAL A 24 -7.68 20.17 -36.84
C VAL A 24 -9.12 20.64 -37.06
N LEU A 25 -9.57 20.74 -38.32
CA LEU A 25 -10.96 21.09 -38.63
C LEU A 25 -11.95 20.02 -38.13
N ALA A 26 -11.59 18.73 -38.23
CA ALA A 26 -12.41 17.65 -37.68
C ALA A 26 -12.50 17.71 -36.15
N SER A 27 -11.40 18.04 -35.44
CA SER A 27 -11.40 18.21 -33.98
C SER A 27 -12.24 19.40 -33.52
N VAL A 28 -12.16 20.53 -34.24
CA VAL A 28 -13.02 21.69 -33.97
C VAL A 28 -14.48 21.33 -34.20
N PHE A 29 -14.79 20.61 -35.28
CA PHE A 29 -16.16 20.15 -35.51
C PHE A 29 -16.63 19.17 -34.43
N ALA A 30 -15.78 18.26 -33.96
CA ALA A 30 -16.11 17.34 -32.88
C ALA A 30 -16.41 18.06 -31.55
N LEU A 31 -15.64 19.11 -31.21
CA LEU A 31 -15.81 19.87 -29.97
C LEU A 31 -17.06 20.77 -29.97
N PHE A 32 -17.46 21.27 -31.14
CA PHE A 32 -18.56 22.24 -31.25
C PHE A 32 -19.80 21.68 -31.96
N SER A 33 -19.80 20.41 -32.40
CA SER A 33 -21.02 19.80 -32.94
C SER A 33 -21.95 19.38 -31.79
N PRO A 34 -23.18 19.91 -31.72
CA PRO A 34 -24.16 19.50 -30.72
C PRO A 34 -24.70 18.07 -30.96
N THR A 35 -24.32 17.42 -32.07
CA THR A 35 -24.78 16.08 -32.48
C THR A 35 -23.86 14.94 -32.03
N LEU A 36 -22.71 15.22 -31.42
CA LEU A 36 -21.76 14.22 -30.93
C LEU A 36 -21.65 14.20 -29.39
N ALA A 37 -22.75 14.51 -28.69
CA ALA A 37 -22.90 14.00 -27.33
C ALA A 37 -22.76 12.47 -27.40
N PRO A 38 -21.96 11.83 -26.52
CA PRO A 38 -21.78 10.38 -26.54
C PRO A 38 -23.10 9.72 -26.16
N SER A 39 -23.93 9.40 -27.15
CA SER A 39 -24.93 8.35 -27.01
C SER A 39 -24.16 7.04 -26.99
N THR A 40 -23.80 6.63 -25.78
CA THR A 40 -23.52 5.24 -25.45
C THR A 40 -24.76 4.43 -25.84
N ASN A 41 -24.78 3.89 -27.06
CA ASN A 41 -25.73 2.86 -27.45
C ASN A 41 -25.29 1.53 -26.83
N THR A 42 -25.28 1.50 -25.50
CA THR A 42 -25.34 0.30 -24.69
C THR A 42 -26.78 0.25 -24.16
N PRO A 43 -27.53 -0.84 -24.35
CA PRO A 43 -28.90 -0.91 -23.88
C PRO A 43 -28.92 -0.81 -22.34
N GLY A 44 -29.51 0.26 -21.80
CA GLY A 44 -29.80 0.34 -20.36
C GLY A 44 -29.69 1.69 -19.66
N SER A 45 -29.34 2.81 -20.31
CA SER A 45 -29.24 4.10 -19.61
C SER A 45 -30.32 5.09 -20.04
N THR A 46 -31.31 5.28 -19.16
CA THR A 46 -32.35 6.31 -19.27
C THR A 46 -31.74 7.71 -19.16
N SER A 47 -32.00 8.52 -20.18
CA SER A 47 -31.87 9.97 -20.19
C SER A 47 -32.68 10.63 -19.08
N ASN A 48 -32.07 11.58 -18.36
CA ASN A 48 -32.83 12.69 -17.79
C ASN A 48 -32.00 13.98 -17.90
N GLY A 49 -32.53 14.95 -18.64
CA GLY A 49 -31.96 16.28 -18.75
C GLY A 49 -32.39 17.16 -17.58
N THR A 50 -31.43 17.78 -16.92
CA THR A 50 -31.63 19.01 -16.13
C THR A 50 -30.33 19.79 -16.09
N ALA A 51 -30.24 20.86 -16.86
CA ALA A 51 -29.19 21.86 -16.73
C ALA A 51 -29.53 22.78 -15.55
N ALA A 52 -29.13 22.38 -14.34
CA ALA A 52 -28.86 23.25 -13.20
C ALA A 52 -28.30 22.41 -12.04
N ASN A 53 -27.09 22.73 -11.62
CA ASN A 53 -26.58 22.46 -10.28
C ASN A 53 -26.28 20.99 -9.90
N THR A 54 -25.22 20.40 -10.45
CA THR A 54 -24.42 19.42 -9.68
C THR A 54 -23.01 19.39 -10.25
N GLY A 55 -22.05 19.83 -9.46
CA GLY A 55 -20.64 19.82 -9.82
C GLY A 55 -20.23 18.45 -10.35
N MET A 56 -19.81 18.43 -11.61
CA MET A 56 -18.94 17.40 -12.17
C MET A 56 -17.58 17.49 -11.49
N THR A 57 -17.54 17.17 -10.20
CA THR A 57 -16.35 16.79 -9.45
C THR A 57 -16.79 15.80 -8.37
N ASN A 58 -17.44 14.73 -8.80
CA ASN A 58 -17.48 13.47 -8.03
C ASN A 58 -16.14 12.73 -8.18
N LEU A 59 -15.03 13.45 -8.00
CA LEU A 59 -13.69 12.90 -7.96
C LEU A 59 -12.95 13.66 -6.87
N GLN A 60 -12.62 12.92 -5.81
CA GLN A 60 -11.77 13.32 -4.70
C GLN A 60 -12.38 14.26 -3.67
N TYR A 61 -13.50 13.88 -3.03
CA TYR A 61 -13.76 14.26 -1.63
C TYR A 61 -14.83 13.36 -0.99
N GLY A 62 -14.66 12.05 -1.11
CA GLY A 62 -15.52 11.05 -0.45
C GLY A 62 -15.14 10.76 1.02
N LEU A 63 -14.28 11.57 1.65
CA LEU A 63 -13.84 11.38 3.04
C LEU A 63 -14.11 12.59 3.96
N GLU A 64 -14.39 13.79 3.44
CA GLU A 64 -14.51 14.98 4.30
C GLU A 64 -15.94 15.30 4.74
N LEU A 65 -16.96 14.71 4.14
CA LEU A 65 -18.36 15.06 4.46
C LEU A 65 -19.02 14.13 5.48
N SER A 66 -18.39 13.00 5.82
CA SER A 66 -18.90 12.05 6.83
C SER A 66 -18.07 12.05 8.12
N GLY A 67 -16.93 12.77 8.17
CA GLY A 67 -16.02 12.76 9.31
C GLY A 67 -15.43 11.37 9.57
N GLY A 68 -14.23 11.09 9.08
CA GLY A 68 -13.53 9.83 9.35
C GLY A 68 -12.10 10.08 9.82
N THR A 69 -11.57 9.19 10.64
CA THR A 69 -10.16 9.24 11.04
C THR A 69 -9.36 8.22 10.25
N ARG A 70 -8.24 8.66 9.68
CA ARG A 70 -7.19 7.80 9.13
C ARG A 70 -5.93 7.91 9.98
N ILE A 71 -5.46 6.78 10.51
CA ILE A 71 -4.18 6.70 11.24
C ILE A 71 -3.23 5.76 10.50
N GLN A 72 -1.96 6.17 10.44
CA GLN A 72 -0.86 5.37 9.91
C GLN A 72 0.05 4.97 11.08
N ALA A 73 0.31 3.67 11.20
CA ALA A 73 1.17 3.10 12.23
C ALA A 73 2.29 2.30 11.54
N PRO A 74 3.53 2.84 11.46
CA PRO A 74 4.65 2.11 10.89
C PRO A 74 5.04 0.94 11.81
N LEU A 75 5.28 -0.21 11.22
CA LEU A 75 5.87 -1.39 11.83
C LEU A 75 7.38 -1.28 11.69
N VAL A 76 8.03 -0.97 12.79
CA VAL A 76 9.49 -0.90 12.87
C VAL A 76 10.07 -2.26 13.25
N GLY A 77 11.09 -2.68 12.53
CA GLY A 77 11.80 -3.92 12.77
C GLY A 77 12.43 -4.47 11.51
N VAL A 78 13.25 -5.49 11.69
CA VAL A 78 13.99 -6.16 10.62
C VAL A 78 13.83 -7.66 10.76
N HIS A 79 13.95 -8.40 9.66
CA HIS A 79 13.88 -9.86 9.70
C HIS A 79 14.86 -10.51 8.74
N ALA A 80 15.32 -11.69 9.14
CA ALA A 80 16.08 -12.64 8.36
C ALA A 80 15.21 -13.86 8.06
N THR A 81 15.26 -14.36 6.83
CA THR A 81 14.60 -15.60 6.41
C THR A 81 15.64 -16.62 5.99
N GLY A 82 15.31 -17.91 6.09
CA GLY A 82 16.27 -18.93 5.68
C GLY A 82 17.42 -19.11 6.67
N VAL A 83 17.19 -18.80 7.94
CA VAL A 83 18.25 -18.87 8.95
C VAL A 83 18.62 -20.34 9.21
N ASP A 84 19.85 -20.72 8.90
CA ASP A 84 20.36 -22.05 9.18
C ASP A 84 20.63 -22.18 10.69
N VAL A 85 19.84 -23.02 11.34
CA VAL A 85 19.90 -23.25 12.77
C VAL A 85 20.03 -24.74 12.99
N PRO A 86 21.03 -25.20 13.78
CA PRO A 86 21.18 -26.61 14.10
C PRO A 86 19.90 -27.20 14.71
N ASN A 87 19.58 -28.43 14.30
CA ASN A 87 18.40 -29.12 14.82
C ASN A 87 18.49 -29.29 16.34
N GLY A 88 17.42 -28.91 17.05
CA GLY A 88 17.35 -29.03 18.50
C GLY A 88 17.85 -27.81 19.27
N THR A 89 18.36 -26.77 18.60
CA THR A 89 18.71 -25.51 19.28
C THR A 89 17.46 -24.87 19.89
N GLU A 90 17.56 -24.43 21.13
CA GLU A 90 16.47 -23.72 21.78
C GLU A 90 16.34 -22.29 21.25
N ARG A 91 15.11 -21.83 21.04
CA ARG A 91 14.87 -20.44 20.60
C ARG A 91 15.49 -19.41 21.55
N GLN A 92 15.56 -19.73 22.84
CA GLN A 92 16.13 -18.82 23.83
C GLN A 92 17.64 -18.64 23.64
N THR A 93 18.36 -19.71 23.32
CA THR A 93 19.79 -19.68 23.00
C THR A 93 20.05 -18.78 21.80
N ILE A 94 19.31 -18.97 20.70
CA ILE A 94 19.45 -18.16 19.48
C ILE A 94 19.20 -16.68 19.78
N ARG A 95 18.16 -16.35 20.54
CA ARG A 95 17.90 -14.96 20.94
C ARG A 95 19.06 -14.36 21.74
N GLN A 96 19.67 -15.13 22.63
CA GLN A 96 20.78 -14.65 23.46
C GLN A 96 22.05 -14.42 22.63
N GLU A 97 22.37 -15.35 21.73
CA GLU A 97 23.55 -15.26 20.86
C GLU A 97 23.42 -14.12 19.86
N VAL A 98 22.27 -13.98 19.19
CA VAL A 98 22.03 -12.87 18.26
C VAL A 98 21.96 -11.53 19.00
N ALA A 99 21.39 -11.48 20.20
CA ALA A 99 21.38 -10.24 21.00
C ALA A 99 22.80 -9.85 21.46
N ALA A 100 23.71 -10.79 21.67
CA ALA A 100 25.09 -10.48 22.04
C ALA A 100 25.84 -9.71 20.93
N GLY A 101 25.48 -9.93 19.67
CA GLY A 101 26.00 -9.20 18.51
C GLY A 101 25.27 -7.87 18.20
N LEU A 102 24.24 -7.49 18.99
CA LEU A 102 23.44 -6.29 18.75
C LEU A 102 23.51 -5.32 19.93
N GLU A 103 24.05 -4.12 19.70
CA GLU A 103 24.17 -3.09 20.75
C GLU A 103 22.82 -2.49 21.18
N ASN A 104 21.84 -2.44 20.26
CA ASN A 104 20.57 -1.73 20.45
C ASN A 104 19.34 -2.65 20.52
N ALA A 105 19.55 -3.95 20.74
CA ALA A 105 18.48 -4.92 20.89
C ALA A 105 18.79 -5.91 22.02
N SER A 106 17.75 -6.27 22.75
CA SER A 106 17.82 -7.31 23.78
C SER A 106 17.25 -8.63 23.27
N ALA A 107 17.51 -9.72 23.98
CA ALA A 107 16.88 -11.01 23.68
C ALA A 107 15.35 -10.96 23.69
N GLN A 108 14.71 -10.00 24.40
CA GLN A 108 13.26 -9.83 24.38
C GLN A 108 12.74 -9.21 23.08
N ASP A 109 13.57 -8.43 22.39
CA ASP A 109 13.20 -7.79 21.12
C ASP A 109 13.29 -8.75 19.93
N ILE A 110 13.92 -9.92 20.15
CA ILE A 110 14.19 -10.92 19.12
C ILE A 110 13.14 -12.03 19.16
N ALA A 111 12.49 -12.24 18.02
CA ALA A 111 11.57 -13.33 17.81
C ALA A 111 12.17 -14.35 16.84
N VAL A 112 12.25 -15.61 17.30
CA VAL A 112 12.68 -16.74 16.48
C VAL A 112 11.46 -17.60 16.17
N ARG A 113 11.25 -17.92 14.91
CA ARG A 113 10.15 -18.75 14.42
C ARG A 113 10.73 -19.86 13.55
N TYR A 114 10.48 -21.11 13.93
CA TYR A 114 10.84 -22.27 13.11
C TYR A 114 9.83 -22.50 11.99
N PRO A 115 10.17 -23.28 10.95
CA PRO A 115 9.22 -23.70 9.94
C PRO A 115 7.96 -24.31 10.57
N GLY A 116 6.80 -23.98 10.02
CA GLY A 116 5.52 -24.44 10.54
C GLY A 116 4.33 -23.57 10.12
N GLU A 117 3.17 -23.91 10.67
CA GLU A 117 1.91 -23.21 10.43
C GLU A 117 1.67 -22.14 11.51
N TYR A 118 1.39 -20.91 11.07
CA TYR A 118 1.14 -19.75 11.92
C TYR A 118 -0.16 -19.07 11.49
N GLY A 119 -1.27 -19.56 12.04
CA GLY A 119 -2.62 -19.20 11.55
C GLY A 119 -2.76 -19.60 10.09
N ASP A 120 -3.16 -18.65 9.24
CA ASP A 120 -3.32 -18.87 7.78
C ASP A 120 -2.01 -18.70 6.98
N THR A 121 -0.85 -18.77 7.65
CA THR A 121 0.47 -18.55 7.04
C THR A 121 1.34 -19.78 7.22
N VAL A 122 1.88 -20.32 6.13
CA VAL A 122 2.85 -21.42 6.18
C VAL A 122 4.25 -20.85 6.01
N GLN A 123 5.07 -20.97 7.05
CA GLN A 123 6.48 -20.57 7.01
C GLN A 123 7.35 -21.79 6.69
N ARG A 124 8.13 -21.72 5.61
CA ARG A 124 8.95 -22.85 5.15
C ARG A 124 10.36 -22.88 5.75
N THR A 125 10.88 -21.72 6.15
CA THR A 125 12.24 -21.55 6.66
C THR A 125 12.22 -21.01 8.08
N THR A 126 13.35 -21.07 8.78
CA THR A 126 13.49 -20.36 10.07
C THR A 126 13.54 -18.86 9.79
N VAL A 127 12.84 -18.10 10.61
CA VAL A 127 12.81 -16.63 10.56
C VAL A 127 13.25 -16.08 11.91
N VAL A 128 14.20 -15.15 11.87
CA VAL A 128 14.64 -14.37 13.03
C VAL A 128 14.28 -12.92 12.78
N GLU A 129 13.52 -12.31 13.68
CA GLU A 129 13.02 -10.95 13.55
C GLU A 129 13.41 -10.13 14.78
N VAL A 130 13.88 -8.91 14.57
CA VAL A 130 14.16 -7.94 15.64
C VAL A 130 13.12 -6.82 15.57
N ARG A 131 12.37 -6.61 16.64
CA ARG A 131 11.21 -5.69 16.69
C ARG A 131 11.56 -4.34 17.30
N THR A 132 12.68 -3.76 16.86
CA THR A 132 13.13 -2.45 17.32
C THR A 132 13.50 -1.58 16.12
N ALA A 133 13.40 -0.26 16.28
CA ALA A 133 13.76 0.70 15.24
C ALA A 133 15.28 0.93 15.12
N ASN A 134 16.06 0.46 16.10
CA ASN A 134 17.48 0.79 16.24
C ASN A 134 18.42 -0.28 15.66
N VAL A 135 17.88 -1.20 14.85
CA VAL A 135 18.64 -2.28 14.20
C VAL A 135 18.29 -2.28 12.71
N THR A 136 19.32 -2.38 11.88
CA THR A 136 19.21 -2.50 10.42
C THR A 136 19.35 -3.96 9.97
N ALA A 137 18.90 -4.28 8.76
CA ALA A 137 19.05 -5.60 8.16
C ALA A 137 20.52 -6.07 8.14
N ALA A 138 21.45 -5.17 7.81
CA ALA A 138 22.89 -5.47 7.80
C ALA A 138 23.45 -5.78 9.20
N GLN A 139 22.95 -5.11 10.25
CA GLN A 139 23.35 -5.42 11.63
C GLN A 139 22.78 -6.77 12.08
N LEU A 140 21.54 -7.08 11.71
CA LEU A 140 20.97 -8.40 11.97
C LEU A 140 21.76 -9.51 11.26
N ASP A 141 22.11 -9.31 9.99
CA ASP A 141 22.91 -10.25 9.21
C ASP A 141 24.29 -10.48 9.85
N ALA A 142 24.99 -9.41 10.23
CA ALA A 142 26.28 -9.49 10.91
C ALA A 142 26.18 -10.23 12.26
N ALA A 143 25.16 -9.93 13.07
CA ALA A 143 24.95 -10.58 14.36
C ALA A 143 24.60 -12.07 14.23
N LEU A 144 23.83 -12.45 13.20
CA LEU A 144 23.53 -13.84 12.87
C LEU A 144 24.80 -14.59 12.45
N ASN A 145 25.60 -14.00 11.56
CA ASN A 145 26.87 -14.58 11.12
C ASN A 145 27.88 -14.75 12.26
N GLU A 146 27.98 -13.77 13.18
CA GLU A 146 28.84 -13.87 14.37
C GLU A 146 28.38 -14.97 15.33
N ALA A 147 27.07 -15.17 15.46
CA ALA A 147 26.47 -16.26 16.21
C ALA A 147 26.56 -17.63 15.50
N GLY A 148 27.09 -17.68 14.27
CA GLY A 148 27.24 -18.91 13.48
C GLY A 148 25.96 -19.37 12.77
N TYR A 149 25.01 -18.45 12.54
CA TYR A 149 23.76 -18.70 11.83
C TYR A 149 23.78 -17.92 10.51
N GLU A 150 23.87 -18.62 9.37
CA GLU A 150 23.76 -17.95 8.06
C GLU A 150 22.28 -17.74 7.70
N ALA A 151 21.96 -16.61 7.05
CA ALA A 151 20.63 -16.31 6.55
C ALA A 151 20.60 -16.23 5.02
N ASP A 152 19.52 -16.69 4.41
CA ASP A 152 19.33 -16.59 2.95
C ASP A 152 19.07 -15.14 2.52
N ASP A 153 18.28 -14.40 3.31
CA ASP A 153 17.88 -13.02 3.00
C ASP A 153 17.53 -12.24 4.27
N THR A 154 17.91 -10.95 4.29
CA THR A 154 17.63 -10.00 5.37
C THR A 154 16.97 -8.74 4.83
N GLN A 155 15.89 -8.29 5.50
CA GLN A 155 15.08 -7.17 5.04
C GLN A 155 14.73 -6.20 6.16
N ASP A 156 14.74 -4.90 5.84
CA ASP A 156 14.38 -3.78 6.73
C ASP A 156 12.86 -3.63 6.93
N ARG A 157 12.21 -4.72 7.30
CA ARG A 157 10.79 -4.76 7.67
C ARG A 157 10.54 -5.94 8.62
N VAL A 158 9.39 -5.93 9.29
CA VAL A 158 8.95 -7.09 10.09
C VAL A 158 8.47 -8.25 9.20
N SER A 159 8.49 -9.48 9.72
CA SER A 159 8.03 -10.66 8.98
C SER A 159 6.53 -10.62 8.65
N GLU A 160 6.12 -11.33 7.59
CA GLU A 160 4.72 -11.42 7.18
C GLU A 160 3.78 -11.87 8.31
N ILE A 161 4.23 -12.82 9.14
CA ILE A 161 3.46 -13.30 10.28
C ILE A 161 3.20 -12.17 11.28
N THR A 162 4.23 -11.36 11.57
CA THR A 162 4.09 -10.21 12.47
C THR A 162 3.14 -9.17 11.88
N GLN A 163 3.22 -8.90 10.57
CA GLN A 163 2.29 -7.99 9.88
C GLN A 163 0.83 -8.44 10.01
N ARG A 164 0.56 -9.71 9.70
CA ARG A 164 -0.80 -10.29 9.81
C ARG A 164 -1.29 -10.29 11.26
N THR A 165 -0.42 -10.61 12.21
CA THR A 165 -0.74 -10.58 13.64
C THR A 165 -1.15 -9.17 14.08
N ALA A 166 -0.37 -8.16 13.68
CA ALA A 166 -0.66 -6.77 14.00
C ALA A 166 -2.00 -6.31 13.40
N VAL A 167 -2.31 -6.67 12.15
CA VAL A 167 -3.62 -6.41 11.53
C VAL A 167 -4.76 -7.06 12.32
N THR A 168 -4.61 -8.32 12.72
CA THR A 168 -5.64 -9.04 13.48
C THR A 168 -5.89 -8.39 14.83
N VAL A 169 -4.84 -8.07 15.58
CA VAL A 169 -4.95 -7.40 16.89
C VAL A 169 -5.58 -6.02 16.75
N LEU A 170 -5.17 -5.22 15.76
CA LEU A 170 -5.76 -3.90 15.54
C LEU A 170 -7.22 -3.98 15.10
N ARG A 171 -7.58 -4.96 14.26
CA ARG A 171 -8.98 -5.20 13.87
C ARG A 171 -9.83 -5.60 15.08
N GLN A 172 -9.31 -6.47 15.94
CA GLN A 172 -10.00 -6.85 17.19
C GLN A 172 -10.22 -5.62 18.08
N LYS A 173 -9.19 -4.82 18.31
CA LYS A 173 -9.30 -3.57 19.09
C LYS A 173 -10.35 -2.60 18.52
N VAL A 174 -10.34 -2.37 17.20
CA VAL A 174 -11.32 -1.50 16.54
C VAL A 174 -12.74 -2.01 16.75
N ASN A 175 -12.96 -3.32 16.63
CA ASN A 175 -14.26 -3.94 16.87
C ASN A 175 -14.69 -3.84 18.34
N GLU A 176 -13.77 -4.11 19.28
CA GLU A 176 -14.01 -4.02 20.73
C GLU A 176 -14.37 -2.60 21.17
N ALA A 177 -13.79 -1.58 20.52
CA ALA A 177 -14.11 -0.17 20.77
C ALA A 177 -15.48 0.25 20.21
N GLY A 178 -16.26 -0.66 19.62
CA GLY A 178 -17.56 -0.37 19.02
C GLY A 178 -17.48 0.44 17.72
N LEU A 179 -16.29 0.53 17.13
CA LEU A 179 -16.02 1.26 15.89
C LEU A 179 -16.30 0.37 14.66
N SER A 180 -17.49 -0.22 14.66
CA SER A 180 -17.98 -1.15 13.65
C SER A 180 -18.01 -0.46 12.28
N GLY A 181 -17.18 -0.92 11.35
CA GLY A 181 -17.00 -0.32 10.02
C GLY A 181 -15.58 0.21 9.76
N GLY A 182 -14.69 0.16 10.76
CA GLY A 182 -13.28 0.45 10.56
C GLY A 182 -12.58 -0.60 9.69
N THR A 183 -11.70 -0.16 8.78
CA THR A 183 -10.85 -1.03 7.97
C THR A 183 -9.39 -0.95 8.44
N VAL A 184 -8.73 -2.11 8.48
CA VAL A 184 -7.31 -2.23 8.85
C VAL A 184 -6.60 -2.99 7.74
N ARG A 185 -5.56 -2.40 7.16
CA ARG A 185 -4.77 -2.97 6.07
C ARG A 185 -3.30 -2.57 6.15
N VAL A 186 -2.43 -3.40 5.57
CA VAL A 186 -1.00 -3.09 5.40
C VAL A 186 -0.80 -2.42 4.04
N VAL A 187 0.00 -1.37 4.00
CA VAL A 187 0.43 -0.65 2.80
C VAL A 187 1.96 -0.65 2.79
N GLY A 188 2.58 -0.93 1.64
CA GLY A 188 4.05 -0.93 1.50
C GLY A 188 4.77 -2.11 2.18
N GLY A 189 4.06 -2.93 2.98
CA GLY A 189 4.64 -4.07 3.70
C GLY A 189 5.21 -3.71 5.07
N ASP A 190 5.07 -2.46 5.49
CA ASP A 190 5.62 -1.91 6.74
C ASP A 190 4.66 -0.92 7.41
N VAL A 191 3.72 -0.30 6.68
CA VAL A 191 2.76 0.65 7.28
C VAL A 191 1.40 0.03 7.46
N ILE A 192 0.86 0.04 8.68
CA ILE A 192 -0.55 -0.29 8.91
C ILE A 192 -1.38 0.98 8.80
N VAL A 193 -2.41 0.93 7.95
CA VAL A 193 -3.40 1.97 7.80
C VAL A 193 -4.70 1.51 8.45
N VAL A 194 -5.16 2.33 9.41
CA VAL A 194 -6.46 2.16 10.09
C VAL A 194 -7.36 3.31 9.65
N GLU A 195 -8.52 2.97 9.09
CA GLU A 195 -9.54 3.94 8.69
C GLU A 195 -10.82 3.65 9.44
N VAL A 196 -11.33 4.63 10.19
CA VAL A 196 -12.56 4.47 10.96
C VAL A 196 -13.56 5.58 10.58
N PRO A 197 -14.77 5.21 10.11
CA PRO A 197 -15.81 6.18 9.82
C PRO A 197 -16.42 6.72 11.13
N ASN A 198 -16.81 8.00 11.14
CA ASN A 198 -17.51 8.67 12.24
C ASN A 198 -16.76 8.66 13.59
N ALA A 199 -15.44 8.45 13.59
CA ALA A 199 -14.62 8.39 14.80
C ALA A 199 -13.65 9.57 14.91
N ASN A 200 -13.42 10.03 16.14
CA ASN A 200 -12.48 11.10 16.44
C ASN A 200 -11.03 10.56 16.52
N GLN A 201 -10.06 11.31 15.97
CA GLN A 201 -8.65 10.93 15.91
C GLN A 201 -8.03 10.62 17.27
N THR A 202 -8.42 11.34 18.31
CA THR A 202 -7.91 11.13 19.67
C THR A 202 -8.34 9.77 20.23
N ALA A 203 -9.61 9.38 20.02
CA ALA A 203 -10.12 8.10 20.49
C ALA A 203 -9.47 6.91 19.78
N VAL A 204 -9.21 7.03 18.48
CA VAL A 204 -8.52 5.99 17.70
C VAL A 204 -7.04 5.90 18.09
N ARG A 205 -6.36 7.03 18.35
CA ARG A 205 -4.97 7.03 18.83
C ARG A 205 -4.86 6.38 20.21
N GLU A 206 -5.71 6.77 21.16
CA GLU A 206 -5.71 6.21 22.51
C GLU A 206 -5.95 4.69 22.52
N LEU A 207 -6.82 4.18 21.62
CA LEU A 207 -7.04 2.74 21.45
C LEU A 207 -5.80 2.00 20.92
N ILE A 208 -5.07 2.61 19.99
CA ILE A 208 -3.84 2.04 19.42
C ILE A 208 -2.74 2.04 20.48
N GLU A 209 -2.57 3.15 21.20
CA GLU A 209 -1.54 3.35 22.24
C GLU A 209 -1.85 2.63 23.55
N SER A 210 -3.12 2.34 23.82
CA SER A 210 -3.60 1.52 24.94
C SER A 210 -2.96 0.14 24.85
N ARG A 211 -1.86 -0.03 25.61
CA ARG A 211 -1.38 -1.34 26.03
C ARG A 211 -2.39 -1.83 27.05
N GLY A 212 -3.10 -2.92 26.73
CA GLY A 212 -4.15 -3.48 27.57
C GLY A 212 -3.67 -3.58 29.02
N ARG A 213 -4.33 -2.83 29.92
CA ARG A 213 -4.34 -3.17 31.34
C ARG A 213 -5.48 -4.17 31.48
N CYS A 214 -5.12 -5.44 31.56
CA CYS A 214 -6.00 -6.48 32.06
C CYS A 214 -6.08 -6.36 33.59
#